data_AF-A0A832YW41-F1
#
_entry.id   AF-A0A832YW41-F1
#
_cell.length_a   1.000
_cell.length_b   1.000
_cell.length_c   1.000
_cell.angle_alpha   90.00
_cell.angle_beta   90.00
_cell.angle_gamma   90.00
#
_symmetry.space_group_name_H-M   'P 1'
#
loop_
_entity.id
_entity.type
_entity.pdbx_description
1 polymer ?
#
loop_
_entity_poly.entity_id
_entity_poly.type
_entity_poly.pdbx_seq_one_letter_code
_entity_poly.pdbx_strand_id
1 'polypeptide(L)'
;YMIIAPANYIVAEKHSLVGSIGVRMDILQYYGLMDKLGINATVIKAGKYKDIGSPYRPMTREERECLENMVNEIYMDFVRWVADNRNMSINKTLEIADGKIYLGNDAKKVGLVDYVGSEEDAINITMKIANISNPKIVDYTPSKSEGFFGLLSNMAYNLGYGIGTGIIEYNKNIGVFKY
;
A
#
# COMPACT_ATOMS: atom_id res chain seq x y z
N TYR A 1 -8.15 -5.22 0.57
CA TYR A 1 -9.48 -5.70 0.16
C TYR A 1 -9.96 -5.10 -1.17
N MET A 2 -9.80 -3.79 -1.41
CA MET A 2 -10.25 -3.10 -2.64
C MET A 2 -9.97 -3.85 -3.96
N ILE A 3 -8.74 -4.36 -4.13
CA ILE A 3 -8.33 -5.07 -5.35
C ILE A 3 -8.99 -6.44 -5.55
N ILE A 4 -9.40 -7.11 -4.47
CA ILE A 4 -9.96 -8.47 -4.53
C ILE A 4 -11.50 -8.47 -4.53
N ALA A 5 -12.13 -7.36 -4.17
CA ALA A 5 -13.59 -7.26 -4.10
C ALA A 5 -14.31 -7.72 -5.40
N PRO A 6 -13.80 -7.42 -6.62
CA PRO A 6 -14.42 -7.85 -7.89
C PRO A 6 -14.30 -9.33 -8.23
N ALA A 7 -13.56 -10.13 -7.45
CA ALA A 7 -13.39 -11.54 -7.75
C ALA A 7 -14.73 -12.29 -7.69
N ASN A 8 -14.92 -13.28 -8.57
CA ASN A 8 -16.13 -14.12 -8.56
C ASN A 8 -16.30 -14.85 -7.22
N TYR A 9 -15.18 -15.32 -6.64
CA TYR A 9 -15.11 -15.92 -5.32
C TYR A 9 -13.86 -15.42 -4.61
N ILE A 10 -14.02 -15.06 -3.34
CA ILE A 10 -12.95 -14.73 -2.41
C ILE A 10 -12.81 -15.87 -1.42
N VAL A 11 -11.64 -16.50 -1.42
CA VAL A 11 -11.25 -17.53 -0.46
C VAL A 11 -10.25 -16.94 0.52
N ALA A 12 -10.43 -17.19 1.82
CA ALA A 12 -9.49 -16.78 2.85
C ALA A 12 -9.31 -17.88 3.89
N GLU A 13 -8.11 -18.08 4.42
CA GLU A 13 -7.94 -19.01 5.53
C GLU A 13 -8.60 -18.47 6.80
N LYS A 14 -8.87 -19.38 7.74
CA LYS A 14 -9.54 -19.07 9.02
C LYS A 14 -8.92 -17.89 9.76
N HIS A 15 -7.59 -17.76 9.71
CA HIS A 15 -6.82 -16.74 10.43
C HIS A 15 -6.29 -15.62 9.52
N SER A 16 -6.66 -15.61 8.24
CA SER A 16 -6.31 -14.49 7.35
C SER A 16 -6.93 -13.19 7.86
N LEU A 17 -6.17 -12.11 7.75
CA LEU A 17 -6.61 -10.76 8.06
C LEU A 17 -7.24 -10.15 6.81
N VAL A 18 -8.54 -9.84 6.89
CA VAL A 18 -9.35 -9.31 5.79
C VAL A 18 -10.08 -8.04 6.25
N GLY A 19 -10.60 -7.24 5.32
CA GLY A 19 -11.28 -5.99 5.65
C GLY A 19 -10.35 -4.80 5.55
N SER A 20 -10.24 -4.02 6.63
CA SER A 20 -9.60 -2.69 6.63
C SER A 20 -10.20 -1.79 5.54
N ILE A 21 -11.53 -1.85 5.41
CA ILE A 21 -12.27 -1.00 4.47
C ILE A 21 -12.39 0.37 5.14
N GLY A 22 -11.58 1.29 4.67
CA GLY A 22 -11.41 2.61 5.26
C GLY A 22 -10.29 3.36 4.56
N VAL A 23 -10.20 4.66 4.80
CA VAL A 23 -9.15 5.53 4.25
C VAL A 23 -8.58 6.35 5.39
N ARG A 24 -7.25 6.43 5.45
CA ARG A 24 -6.53 7.22 6.43
C ARG A 24 -5.47 8.05 5.74
N MET A 25 -5.30 9.27 6.20
CA MET A 25 -4.20 10.15 5.82
C MET A 25 -3.43 10.53 7.08
N ASP A 26 -2.13 10.21 7.10
CA ASP A 26 -1.25 10.55 8.21
C ASP A 26 -0.37 11.72 7.78
N ILE A 27 -0.38 12.81 8.57
CA ILE A 27 0.48 13.97 8.36
C ILE A 27 1.25 14.22 9.66
N LEU A 28 2.56 14.09 9.58
CA LEU A 28 3.44 14.37 10.72
C LEU A 28 3.73 15.88 10.78
N GLN A 29 3.54 16.49 11.95
CA GLN A 29 3.90 17.88 12.20
C GLN A 29 4.94 17.96 13.32
N TYR A 30 6.04 18.67 13.06
CA TYR A 30 7.15 18.80 14.01
C TYR A 30 7.60 20.26 14.22
N TYR A 31 6.78 21.23 13.83
CA TYR A 31 7.02 22.66 14.09
C TYR A 31 7.34 22.96 15.55
N GLY A 32 6.64 22.32 16.51
CA GLY A 32 6.89 22.50 17.94
C GLY A 32 8.23 21.90 18.41
N LEU A 33 8.79 20.90 17.70
CA LEU A 33 10.13 20.40 17.96
C LEU A 33 11.20 21.35 17.39
N MET A 34 10.98 21.85 16.18
CA MET A 34 11.89 22.79 15.52
C MET A 34 12.05 24.08 16.32
N ASP A 35 10.94 24.60 16.85
CA ASP A 35 10.93 25.78 17.73
C ASP A 35 11.84 25.56 18.96
N LYS A 36 11.74 24.39 19.61
CA LYS A 36 12.62 24.03 20.75
C LYS A 36 14.10 23.90 20.37
N LEU A 37 14.39 23.51 19.13
CA LEU A 37 15.75 23.36 18.62
C LEU A 37 16.32 24.66 18.01
N GLY A 38 15.51 25.73 17.95
CA GLY A 38 15.91 26.99 17.31
C GLY A 38 16.03 26.90 15.79
N ILE A 39 15.37 25.90 15.16
CA ILE A 39 15.40 25.70 13.72
C ILE A 39 14.22 26.46 13.10
N ASN A 40 14.52 27.37 12.17
CA ASN A 40 13.50 28.13 11.44
C ASN A 40 13.36 27.60 10.00
N ALA A 41 12.12 27.43 9.56
CA ALA A 41 11.79 27.12 8.18
C ALA A 41 11.00 28.26 7.54
N THR A 42 11.57 28.85 6.47
CA THR A 42 10.90 29.86 5.65
C THR A 42 10.42 29.21 4.36
N VAL A 43 9.11 29.24 4.12
CA VAL A 43 8.49 28.65 2.92
C VAL A 43 8.03 29.77 1.99
N ILE A 44 8.60 29.80 0.77
CA ILE A 44 8.17 30.69 -0.31
C ILE A 44 7.34 29.84 -1.28
N LYS A 45 6.05 30.18 -1.45
CA LYS A 45 5.10 29.38 -2.23
C LYS A 45 4.18 30.24 -3.08
N ALA A 46 3.81 29.73 -4.25
CA ALA A 46 2.80 30.32 -5.14
C ALA A 46 1.47 29.57 -5.00
N GLY A 47 0.59 30.05 -4.13
CA GLY A 47 -0.76 29.51 -3.91
C GLY A 47 -0.99 29.05 -2.46
N LYS A 48 -2.20 29.30 -1.96
CA LYS A 48 -2.60 29.08 -0.56
C LYS A 48 -2.29 27.66 -0.07
N TYR A 49 -2.68 26.65 -0.86
CA TYR A 49 -2.63 25.24 -0.48
C TYR A 49 -1.36 24.50 -0.92
N LYS A 50 -0.34 25.19 -1.45
CA LYS A 50 0.88 24.52 -1.97
C LYS A 50 1.79 23.90 -0.91
N ASP A 51 1.51 24.15 0.35
CA ASP A 51 2.18 23.57 1.51
C ASP A 51 1.14 22.98 2.50
N ILE A 52 -0.05 22.61 2.01
CA ILE A 52 -1.03 21.91 2.84
C ILE A 52 -0.41 20.61 3.39
N GLY A 53 -0.58 20.38 4.69
CA GLY A 53 0.11 19.27 5.36
C GLY A 53 1.60 19.51 5.63
N SER A 54 2.08 20.76 5.51
CA SER A 54 3.46 21.11 5.88
C SER A 54 3.77 20.66 7.32
N PRO A 55 4.93 20.03 7.56
CA PRO A 55 5.34 19.63 8.90
C PRO A 55 5.86 20.81 9.72
N TYR A 56 6.18 21.93 9.06
CA TYR A 56 6.89 23.08 9.62
C TYR A 56 5.98 24.14 10.25
N ARG A 57 4.66 24.00 10.12
CA ARG A 57 3.68 24.92 10.71
C ARG A 57 2.41 24.15 11.12
N PRO A 58 1.59 24.71 12.01
CA PRO A 58 0.27 24.14 12.27
C PRO A 58 -0.61 24.15 11.00
N MET A 59 -1.47 23.13 10.90
CA MET A 59 -2.48 23.03 9.84
C MET A 59 -3.63 23.99 10.13
N THR A 60 -4.12 24.71 9.13
CA THR A 60 -5.30 25.57 9.32
C THR A 60 -6.59 24.74 9.31
N ARG A 61 -7.69 25.34 9.77
CA ARG A 61 -9.01 24.70 9.74
C ARG A 61 -9.45 24.39 8.31
N GLU A 62 -9.26 25.33 7.38
CA GLU A 62 -9.66 25.17 5.97
C GLU A 62 -8.84 24.09 5.27
N GLU A 63 -7.56 23.96 5.64
CA GLU A 63 -6.69 22.88 5.16
C GLU A 63 -7.16 21.52 5.67
N ARG A 64 -7.49 21.43 6.95
CA ARG A 64 -8.06 20.22 7.55
C ARG A 64 -9.36 19.82 6.86
N GLU A 65 -10.30 20.74 6.71
CA GLU A 65 -11.58 20.48 6.02
C GLU A 65 -11.36 20.01 4.57
N CYS A 66 -10.39 20.59 3.86
CA CYS A 66 -10.03 20.17 2.51
C CYS A 66 -9.55 18.71 2.45
N LEU A 67 -8.65 18.31 3.36
CA LEU A 67 -8.14 16.94 3.41
C LEU A 67 -9.18 15.95 3.93
N GLU A 68 -10.00 16.33 4.91
CA GLU A 68 -11.10 15.52 5.44
C GLU A 68 -12.13 15.22 4.35
N ASN A 69 -12.51 16.22 3.54
CA ASN A 69 -13.39 16.01 2.40
C ASN A 69 -12.81 15.01 1.40
N MET A 70 -11.52 15.13 1.08
CA MET A 70 -10.83 14.20 0.17
C MET A 70 -10.80 12.77 0.73
N VAL A 71 -10.50 12.59 2.02
CA VAL A 71 -10.53 11.27 2.67
C VAL A 71 -11.93 10.67 2.65
N ASN A 72 -12.96 11.48 2.94
CA ASN A 72 -14.35 11.03 2.95
C ASN A 72 -14.85 10.63 1.56
N GLU A 73 -14.45 11.37 0.52
CA GLU A 73 -14.79 11.04 -0.87
C GLU A 73 -14.23 9.67 -1.27
N ILE A 74 -12.92 9.46 -1.06
CA ILE A 74 -12.24 8.19 -1.34
C ILE A 74 -12.85 7.05 -0.50
N TYR A 75 -13.20 7.31 0.75
CA TYR A 75 -13.86 6.34 1.62
C TYR A 75 -15.20 5.91 1.05
N MET A 76 -16.05 6.86 0.65
CA MET A 76 -17.36 6.55 0.10
C MET A 76 -17.26 5.80 -1.24
N ASP A 77 -16.26 6.11 -2.06
CA ASP A 77 -16.00 5.36 -3.29
C ASP A 77 -15.56 3.93 -3.01
N PHE A 78 -14.72 3.70 -1.99
CA PHE A 78 -14.35 2.35 -1.57
C PHE A 78 -15.58 1.58 -1.03
N VAL A 79 -16.44 2.22 -0.24
CA VAL A 79 -17.70 1.61 0.24
C VAL A 79 -18.59 1.20 -0.92
N ARG A 80 -18.80 2.09 -1.91
CA ARG A 80 -19.59 1.79 -3.11
C ARG A 80 -18.98 0.64 -3.90
N TRP A 81 -17.66 0.68 -4.12
CA TRP A 81 -16.93 -0.37 -4.80
C TRP A 81 -17.14 -1.75 -4.14
N VAL A 82 -17.09 -1.82 -2.82
CA VAL A 82 -17.38 -3.07 -2.10
C VAL A 82 -18.84 -3.46 -2.22
N ALA A 83 -19.77 -2.51 -2.05
CA ALA A 83 -21.20 -2.79 -2.16
C ALA A 83 -21.56 -3.41 -3.52
N ASP A 84 -21.09 -2.80 -4.61
CA ASP A 84 -21.37 -3.22 -5.98
C ASP A 84 -20.75 -4.60 -6.27
N ASN A 85 -19.48 -4.82 -5.92
CA ASN A 85 -18.79 -6.05 -6.26
C ASN A 85 -19.13 -7.23 -5.34
N ARG A 86 -19.62 -6.97 -4.13
CA ARG A 86 -20.02 -8.00 -3.15
C ARG A 86 -21.51 -8.22 -3.07
N ASN A 87 -22.30 -7.57 -3.94
CA ASN A 87 -23.76 -7.61 -3.95
C ASN A 87 -24.38 -7.28 -2.58
N MET A 88 -23.84 -6.25 -1.92
CA MET A 88 -24.30 -5.77 -0.61
C MET A 88 -24.99 -4.42 -0.78
N SER A 89 -25.99 -4.13 0.06
CA SER A 89 -26.54 -2.76 0.11
C SER A 89 -25.51 -1.81 0.71
N ILE A 90 -25.52 -0.54 0.28
CA ILE A 90 -24.64 0.50 0.83
C ILE A 90 -24.74 0.56 2.36
N ASN A 91 -25.94 0.48 2.92
CA ASN A 91 -26.16 0.52 4.37
C ASN A 91 -25.46 -0.66 5.07
N LYS A 92 -25.59 -1.88 4.55
CA LYS A 92 -24.92 -3.05 5.12
C LYS A 92 -23.40 -2.95 4.97
N THR A 93 -22.92 -2.41 3.86
CA THR A 93 -21.48 -2.20 3.66
C THR A 93 -20.92 -1.17 4.65
N LEU A 94 -21.65 -0.08 4.93
CA LEU A 94 -21.27 0.92 5.92
C LEU A 94 -21.15 0.34 7.33
N GLU A 95 -22.02 -0.59 7.72
CA GLU A 95 -21.94 -1.27 9.03
C GLU A 95 -20.63 -2.05 9.23
N ILE A 96 -20.01 -2.50 8.13
CA ILE A 96 -18.81 -3.35 8.17
C ILE A 96 -17.52 -2.62 7.71
N ALA A 97 -17.66 -1.39 7.20
CA ALA A 97 -16.58 -0.55 6.67
C ALA A 97 -16.10 0.52 7.67
N ASP A 98 -15.99 0.16 8.95
CA ASP A 98 -15.49 1.03 10.03
C ASP A 98 -13.94 1.05 10.13
N GLY A 99 -13.24 0.50 9.13
CA GLY A 99 -11.78 0.38 9.12
C GLY A 99 -11.22 -0.80 9.92
N LYS A 100 -12.04 -1.62 10.59
CA LYS A 100 -11.51 -2.78 11.35
C LYS A 100 -11.07 -3.93 10.46
N ILE A 101 -10.29 -4.82 11.06
CA ILE A 101 -9.84 -6.07 10.47
C ILE A 101 -10.76 -7.20 10.95
N TYR A 102 -11.04 -8.14 10.05
CA TYR A 102 -11.77 -9.37 10.32
C TYR A 102 -10.85 -10.57 10.11
N LEU A 103 -10.99 -11.60 10.94
CA LEU A 103 -10.45 -12.93 10.63
C LEU A 103 -11.29 -13.57 9.53
N GLY A 104 -10.73 -14.48 8.73
CA GLY A 104 -11.42 -15.11 7.60
C GLY A 104 -12.80 -15.68 7.93
N ASN A 105 -12.95 -16.32 9.10
CA ASN A 105 -14.25 -16.80 9.58
C ASN A 105 -15.29 -15.68 9.78
N ASP A 106 -14.87 -14.56 10.38
CA ASP A 106 -15.77 -13.43 10.64
C ASP A 106 -16.04 -12.65 9.36
N ALA A 107 -15.02 -12.52 8.49
CA ALA A 107 -15.14 -11.94 7.15
C ALA A 107 -16.18 -12.70 6.31
N LYS A 108 -16.25 -14.03 6.43
CA LYS A 108 -17.31 -14.83 5.79
C LYS A 108 -18.70 -14.53 6.35
N LYS A 109 -18.85 -14.43 7.67
CA LYS A 109 -20.15 -14.11 8.30
C LYS A 109 -20.70 -12.76 7.85
N VAL A 110 -19.83 -11.78 7.62
CA VAL A 110 -20.22 -10.44 7.19
C VAL A 110 -20.32 -10.27 5.66
N GLY A 111 -19.98 -11.30 4.88
CA GLY A 111 -20.09 -11.30 3.42
C GLY A 111 -18.87 -10.76 2.66
N LEU A 112 -17.76 -10.48 3.35
CA LEU A 112 -16.51 -10.05 2.72
C LEU A 112 -15.74 -11.20 2.06
N VAL A 113 -15.96 -12.44 2.50
CA VAL A 113 -15.32 -13.66 2.00
C VAL A 113 -16.40 -14.68 1.67
N ASP A 114 -16.25 -15.42 0.57
CA ASP A 114 -17.23 -16.44 0.16
C ASP A 114 -16.95 -17.79 0.82
N TYR A 115 -15.67 -18.15 0.93
CA TYR A 115 -15.25 -19.44 1.44
C TYR A 115 -14.07 -19.33 2.39
N VAL A 116 -14.10 -20.10 3.47
CA VAL A 116 -12.95 -20.23 4.36
C VAL A 116 -12.21 -21.51 3.98
N GLY A 117 -11.01 -21.37 3.44
CA GLY A 117 -10.26 -22.47 2.84
C GLY A 117 -8.86 -22.07 2.41
N SER A 118 -8.15 -23.00 1.78
CA SER A 118 -6.79 -22.84 1.27
C SER A 118 -6.76 -22.38 -0.19
N GLU A 119 -5.56 -22.20 -0.73
CA GLU A 119 -5.34 -21.97 -2.16
C GLU A 119 -5.88 -23.14 -3.02
N GLU A 120 -5.74 -24.38 -2.55
CA GLU A 120 -6.27 -25.55 -3.24
C GLU A 120 -7.80 -25.48 -3.39
N ASP A 121 -8.50 -24.99 -2.36
CA ASP A 121 -9.94 -24.75 -2.43
C ASP A 121 -10.28 -23.67 -3.49
N ALA A 122 -9.47 -22.61 -3.58
CA ALA A 122 -9.65 -21.56 -4.59
C ALA A 122 -9.46 -22.10 -6.03
N ILE A 123 -8.44 -22.94 -6.24
CA ILE A 123 -8.22 -23.62 -7.53
C ILE A 123 -9.39 -24.54 -7.85
N ASN A 124 -9.84 -25.34 -6.89
CA ASN A 124 -10.98 -26.25 -7.03
C ASN A 124 -12.28 -25.51 -7.38
N ILE A 125 -12.55 -24.38 -6.73
CA ILE A 125 -13.69 -23.51 -7.04
C ILE A 125 -13.55 -22.95 -8.47
N THR A 126 -12.36 -22.48 -8.84
CA THR A 126 -12.09 -21.93 -10.17
C THR A 126 -12.29 -22.97 -11.27
N MET A 127 -11.80 -24.20 -11.08
CA MET A 127 -12.02 -25.32 -11.99
C MET A 127 -13.50 -25.61 -12.22
N LYS A 128 -14.31 -25.57 -11.15
CA LYS A 128 -15.77 -25.76 -11.24
C LYS A 128 -16.45 -24.64 -12.02
N ILE A 129 -16.06 -23.38 -11.78
CA ILE A 129 -16.60 -22.21 -12.50
C ILE A 129 -16.23 -22.28 -13.99
N ALA A 130 -15.00 -22.68 -14.30
CA ALA A 130 -14.49 -22.76 -15.67
C ALA A 130 -14.90 -24.05 -16.41
N ASN A 131 -15.50 -25.02 -15.72
CA ASN A 131 -15.83 -26.35 -16.24
C ASN A 131 -14.60 -27.10 -16.83
N ILE A 132 -13.49 -27.10 -16.08
CA ILE A 132 -12.22 -27.76 -16.45
C ILE A 132 -11.85 -28.78 -15.37
N SER A 133 -11.42 -29.98 -15.78
CA SER A 133 -11.11 -31.09 -14.87
C SER A 133 -9.62 -31.29 -14.56
N ASN A 134 -8.71 -30.83 -15.42
CA ASN A 134 -7.27 -31.00 -15.24
C ASN A 134 -6.48 -29.79 -15.78
N PRO A 135 -6.50 -28.64 -15.07
CA PRO A 135 -5.79 -27.46 -15.50
C PRO A 135 -4.28 -27.64 -15.29
N LYS A 136 -3.49 -27.09 -16.21
CA LYS A 136 -2.08 -26.88 -15.97
C LYS A 136 -1.92 -25.58 -15.18
N ILE A 137 -1.45 -25.67 -13.94
CA ILE A 137 -1.10 -24.50 -13.12
C ILE A 137 0.29 -24.03 -13.56
N VAL A 138 0.41 -22.74 -13.89
CA VAL A 138 1.67 -22.11 -14.30
C VAL A 138 1.91 -20.91 -13.39
N ASP A 139 3.01 -20.94 -12.66
CA ASP A 139 3.48 -19.79 -11.89
C ASP A 139 4.33 -18.89 -12.80
N TYR A 140 3.92 -17.61 -12.89
CA TYR A 140 4.62 -16.58 -13.67
C TYR A 140 5.54 -15.71 -12.82
N THR A 141 5.90 -16.15 -11.61
CA THR A 141 6.91 -15.50 -10.78
C THR A 141 8.13 -15.20 -11.66
N PRO A 142 8.45 -13.91 -11.89
CA PRO A 142 9.61 -13.54 -12.68
C PRO A 142 10.80 -14.24 -12.06
N SER A 143 11.44 -15.15 -12.80
CA SER A 143 12.66 -15.73 -12.29
C SER A 143 13.60 -14.55 -12.06
N LYS A 144 14.09 -14.38 -10.83
CA LYS A 144 15.39 -13.73 -10.67
C LYS A 144 16.30 -14.50 -11.62
N SER A 145 17.06 -13.81 -12.46
CA SER A 145 18.08 -14.50 -13.24
C SER A 145 18.99 -15.19 -12.23
N GLU A 146 18.79 -16.49 -11.99
CA GLU A 146 19.60 -17.31 -11.10
C GLU A 146 20.63 -18.11 -11.91
N GLY A 147 20.60 -17.97 -13.24
CA GLY A 147 21.62 -18.51 -14.14
C GLY A 147 22.90 -17.66 -14.20
N PHE A 148 23.87 -18.13 -15.00
CA PHE A 148 25.15 -17.47 -15.24
C PHE A 148 25.03 -15.97 -15.52
N PHE A 149 24.00 -15.55 -16.27
CA PHE A 149 23.76 -14.14 -16.60
C PHE A 149 23.38 -13.30 -15.37
N GLY A 150 22.63 -13.89 -14.45
CA GLY A 150 22.28 -13.27 -13.19
C GLY A 150 23.45 -13.17 -12.21
N LEU A 151 24.25 -14.23 -12.14
CA LEU A 151 25.51 -14.22 -11.41
C LEU A 151 26.47 -13.16 -11.98
N LEU A 152 26.60 -13.08 -13.31
CA LEU A 152 27.44 -12.10 -14.00
C LEU A 152 26.93 -10.67 -13.79
N SER A 153 25.62 -10.45 -13.84
CA SER A 153 25.03 -9.12 -13.60
C SER A 153 25.20 -8.67 -12.16
N ASN A 154 25.03 -9.57 -11.17
CA ASN A 154 25.30 -9.27 -9.77
C ASN A 154 26.79 -9.02 -9.50
N MET A 155 27.68 -9.78 -10.14
CA MET A 155 29.14 -9.54 -10.05
C MET A 155 29.53 -8.20 -10.68
N ALA A 156 29.02 -7.89 -11.88
CA ALA A 156 29.28 -6.62 -12.56
C ALA A 156 28.75 -5.43 -11.76
N TYR A 157 27.56 -5.56 -11.16
CA TYR A 157 26.98 -4.54 -10.28
C TYR A 157 27.83 -4.33 -9.02
N ASN A 158 28.22 -5.39 -8.32
CA ASN A 158 29.04 -5.31 -7.11
C ASN A 158 30.46 -4.79 -7.40
N LEU A 159 31.06 -5.15 -8.54
CA LEU A 159 32.33 -4.60 -9.01
C LEU A 159 32.21 -3.11 -9.35
N GLY A 160 31.18 -2.72 -10.10
CA GLY A 160 30.92 -1.32 -10.42
C GLY A 160 30.69 -0.47 -9.18
N TYR A 161 29.95 -1.00 -8.20
CA TYR A 161 29.72 -0.35 -6.91
C TYR A 161 31.01 -0.23 -6.09
N GLY A 162 31.82 -1.30 -6.00
CA GLY A 162 33.10 -1.29 -5.29
C GLY A 162 34.13 -0.34 -5.90
N ILE A 163 34.19 -0.27 -7.23
CA ILE A 163 35.06 0.68 -7.95
C ILE A 163 34.55 2.11 -7.75
N GLY A 164 33.25 2.34 -7.87
CA GLY A 164 32.64 3.66 -7.66
C GLY A 164 32.87 4.19 -6.25
N THR A 165 32.64 3.35 -5.23
CA THR A 165 32.89 3.71 -3.82
C THR A 165 34.37 3.91 -3.54
N GLY A 166 35.24 3.03 -4.05
CA GLY A 166 36.69 3.16 -3.89
C GLY A 166 37.25 4.44 -4.54
N ILE A 167 36.76 4.85 -5.71
CA ILE A 167 37.15 6.12 -6.34
C ILE A 167 36.63 7.33 -5.55
N ILE A 168 35.39 7.26 -5.03
CA ILE A 168 34.80 8.33 -4.21
C ILE A 168 35.53 8.45 -2.84
N GLU A 169 35.90 7.33 -2.21
CA GLU A 169 36.64 7.32 -0.95
C GLU A 169 38.11 7.69 -1.13
N TYR A 170 38.75 7.28 -2.23
CA TYR A 170 40.11 7.70 -2.58
C TYR A 170 40.19 9.22 -2.80
N ASN A 171 39.21 9.81 -3.50
CA ASN A 171 39.11 11.26 -3.66
C ASN A 171 38.76 12.02 -2.36
N LYS A 172 38.21 11.35 -1.34
CA LYS A 172 38.02 11.96 0.00
C LYS A 172 39.31 11.98 0.83
N ASN A 173 40.21 11.02 0.64
CA ASN A 173 41.47 10.92 1.40
C ASN A 173 42.62 11.75 0.80
N ILE A 174 42.49 12.22 -0.44
CA ILE A 174 43.44 13.14 -1.09
C ILE A 174 42.76 14.50 -1.22
N GLY A 175 42.75 15.25 -0.12
CA GLY A 175 41.97 16.48 -0.02
C GLY A 175 42.32 17.56 -1.06
N VAL A 176 41.32 17.98 -1.83
CA VAL A 176 41.05 19.36 -2.27
C VAL A 176 39.52 19.40 -2.45
N PHE A 177 38.69 19.89 -1.54
CA PHE A 177 38.54 21.28 -1.11
C PHE A 177 38.03 21.31 0.33
N LYS A 178 38.74 22.01 1.22
CA LYS A 178 38.13 22.71 2.35
C LYS A 178 37.42 23.94 1.77
N TYR A 179 36.10 24.00 1.89
CA TYR A 179 35.31 25.15 2.35
C TYR A 179 33.94 24.63 2.78
#